data_AF-A0A5E4NQL2-F1
#
_entry.id   AF-A0A5E4NQL2-F1
#
_cell.length_a   1.000
_cell.length_b   1.000
_cell.length_c   1.000
_cell.angle_alpha   90.00
_cell.angle_beta   90.00
_cell.angle_gamma   90.00
#
_symmetry.space_group_name_H-M   'P 1'
#
loop_
_entity.id
_entity.type
_entity.pdbx_description
1 polymer ?
#
loop_
_entity_poly.entity_id
_entity_poly.type
_entity_poly.pdbx_seq_one_letter_code
_entity_poly.pdbx_strand_id
1 'polypeptide(L)'
;MSAYVKDTTLSRNTIMRRIVEISSDISKQISCNTTNSKYFPLTLDENCDITNNPQLSIFIRNVNCKFEVTEELGTSTKDGAPCMTSKKIGFVNLLAEFLNRKLNNYHCIIRREALCAKILKFDHFLKPVSQCINKIRAWPFNHRLFRTLFNDVIHESGELLLFCEVRWLAKGKALERFWNLKDEVIEFLEINNELPGECELLRDINWLNDIAYLTAILGHLNILNERLQYERNIFPVLVDTINSFMSRLCLFESNIGMGNLDHFVRLKSIYLPTDISLTSFKNHVSSLYKSFQERFSRFKEEEI
;
A
#
# COMPACT_ATOMS: atom_id res chain seq x y z
N MET A 1 -50.90 -10.25 15.57
CA MET A 1 -49.92 -11.23 15.02
C MET A 1 -48.86 -10.49 14.20
N SER A 2 -48.04 -9.61 14.79
CA SER A 2 -47.19 -8.69 13.99
C SER A 2 -45.81 -8.36 14.57
N ALA A 3 -45.11 -9.33 15.18
CA ALA A 3 -43.70 -9.11 15.54
C ALA A 3 -42.78 -10.33 15.31
N TYR A 4 -43.33 -11.54 15.22
CA TYR A 4 -42.54 -12.79 15.19
C TYR A 4 -42.08 -13.28 13.81
N VAL A 5 -42.54 -12.67 12.71
CA VAL A 5 -42.23 -13.16 11.34
C VAL A 5 -40.91 -12.60 10.79
N LYS A 6 -40.32 -11.59 11.44
CA LYS A 6 -39.03 -11.01 10.99
C LYS A 6 -37.80 -11.84 11.38
N ASP A 7 -37.91 -12.75 12.35
CA ASP A 7 -36.79 -13.54 12.89
C ASP A 7 -36.82 -15.03 12.52
N THR A 8 -37.75 -15.47 11.65
CA THR A 8 -37.74 -16.86 11.18
C THR A 8 -36.66 -17.07 10.12
N THR A 9 -35.66 -17.89 10.44
CA THR A 9 -34.60 -18.30 9.51
C THR A 9 -35.19 -18.94 8.26
N LEU A 10 -34.83 -18.41 7.09
CA LEU A 10 -35.27 -18.95 5.81
C LEU A 10 -34.83 -20.41 5.66
N SER A 11 -35.70 -21.23 5.06
CA SER A 11 -35.34 -22.62 4.75
C SER A 11 -34.14 -22.67 3.81
N ARG A 12 -33.31 -23.72 3.91
CA ARG A 12 -32.19 -23.96 2.98
C ARG A 12 -32.63 -23.88 1.51
N ASN A 13 -33.81 -24.40 1.18
CA ASN A 13 -34.36 -24.38 -0.17
C ASN A 13 -34.75 -22.96 -0.63
N THR A 14 -35.24 -22.13 0.28
CA THR A 14 -35.57 -20.72 0.00
C THR A 14 -34.30 -19.90 -0.20
N ILE A 15 -33.27 -20.13 0.63
CA ILE A 15 -31.95 -19.50 0.48
C ILE A 15 -31.33 -19.91 -0.87
N MET A 16 -31.35 -21.20 -1.20
CA MET A 16 -30.84 -21.71 -2.48
C MET A 16 -31.54 -21.07 -3.68
N ARG A 17 -32.89 -21.00 -3.69
CA ARG A 17 -33.63 -20.35 -4.79
C ARG A 17 -33.26 -18.87 -4.92
N ARG A 18 -33.18 -18.14 -3.80
CA ARG A 18 -32.76 -16.73 -3.82
C ARG A 18 -31.35 -16.56 -4.36
N ILE A 19 -30.41 -17.44 -3.99
CA ILE A 19 -29.04 -17.41 -4.54
C ILE A 19 -29.07 -17.64 -6.05
N VAL A 20 -29.87 -18.59 -6.56
CA VAL A 20 -30.00 -18.86 -8.00
C VAL A 20 -30.64 -17.68 -8.74
N GLU A 21 -31.70 -17.08 -8.21
CA GLU A 21 -32.36 -15.91 -8.79
C GLU A 21 -31.42 -14.71 -8.85
N ILE A 22 -30.72 -14.41 -7.75
CA ILE A 22 -29.71 -13.35 -7.69
C ILE A 22 -28.57 -13.62 -8.67
N SER A 23 -28.09 -14.86 -8.76
CA SER A 23 -27.04 -15.24 -9.71
C SER A 23 -27.50 -15.06 -11.16
N SER A 24 -28.74 -15.42 -11.49
CA SER A 24 -29.30 -15.23 -12.83
C SER A 24 -29.45 -13.75 -13.18
N ASP A 25 -29.91 -12.93 -12.23
CA ASP A 25 -30.05 -11.48 -12.43
C ASP A 25 -28.68 -10.81 -12.61
N ILE A 26 -27.71 -11.12 -11.75
CA ILE A 26 -26.32 -10.67 -11.91
C ILE A 26 -25.82 -11.07 -13.30
N SER A 27 -25.92 -12.34 -13.69
CA SER A 27 -25.45 -12.82 -15.01
C SER A 27 -26.04 -12.02 -16.18
N LYS A 28 -27.31 -11.64 -16.10
CA LYS A 28 -27.97 -10.78 -17.11
C LYS A 28 -27.40 -9.36 -17.11
N GLN A 29 -27.20 -8.77 -15.92
CA GLN A 29 -26.59 -7.45 -15.78
C GLN A 29 -25.16 -7.43 -16.33
N ILE A 30 -24.35 -8.44 -16.00
CA ILE A 30 -22.98 -8.63 -16.52
C ILE A 30 -22.99 -8.70 -18.05
N SER A 31 -23.87 -9.53 -18.63
CA SER A 31 -23.97 -9.68 -20.07
C SER A 31 -24.35 -8.37 -20.77
N CYS A 32 -25.31 -7.62 -20.21
CA CYS A 32 -25.71 -6.32 -20.72
C CYS A 32 -24.59 -5.27 -20.62
N ASN A 33 -23.90 -5.21 -19.48
CA ASN A 33 -22.77 -4.31 -19.27
C ASN A 33 -21.63 -4.61 -20.25
N THR A 34 -21.36 -5.89 -20.49
CA THR A 34 -20.36 -6.37 -21.46
C THR A 34 -20.72 -5.92 -22.88
N THR A 35 -21.99 -5.94 -23.28
CA THR A 35 -22.36 -5.47 -24.63
C THR A 35 -22.17 -3.97 -24.85
N ASN A 36 -22.18 -3.17 -23.78
CA ASN A 36 -22.08 -1.71 -23.83
C ASN A 36 -20.68 -1.16 -23.52
N SER A 37 -19.72 -2.02 -23.15
CA SER A 37 -18.36 -1.59 -22.80
C SER A 37 -17.43 -1.49 -23.99
N LYS A 38 -16.58 -0.45 -23.96
CA LYS A 38 -15.57 -0.17 -24.98
C LYS A 38 -14.24 -0.84 -24.67
N TYR A 39 -13.92 -0.99 -23.38
CA TYR A 39 -12.68 -1.62 -22.92
C TYR A 39 -12.96 -2.67 -21.84
N PHE A 40 -12.14 -3.72 -21.85
CA PHE A 40 -12.22 -4.88 -20.95
C PHE A 40 -10.87 -5.20 -20.30
N PRO A 41 -10.35 -4.34 -19.40
CA PRO A 41 -9.20 -4.70 -18.61
C PRO A 41 -9.48 -5.95 -17.75
N LEU A 42 -8.55 -6.90 -17.80
CA LEU A 42 -8.52 -8.07 -16.93
C LEU A 42 -7.42 -7.86 -15.89
N THR A 43 -7.78 -7.92 -14.62
CA THR A 43 -6.81 -7.92 -13.51
C THR A 43 -6.73 -9.31 -12.90
N LEU A 44 -5.50 -9.79 -12.77
CA LEU A 44 -5.20 -11.14 -12.35
C LEU A 44 -4.44 -11.03 -11.02
N ASP A 45 -5.05 -11.55 -9.95
CA ASP A 45 -4.47 -11.52 -8.61
C ASP A 45 -4.13 -12.94 -8.16
N GLU A 46 -2.84 -13.20 -7.95
CA GLU A 46 -2.32 -14.51 -7.58
C GLU A 46 -1.80 -14.43 -6.14
N ASN A 47 -2.52 -15.09 -5.24
CA ASN A 47 -2.23 -15.11 -3.80
C ASN A 47 -2.08 -16.55 -3.32
N CYS A 48 -1.49 -16.76 -2.15
CA CYS A 48 -1.55 -18.06 -1.46
C CYS A 48 -2.52 -17.96 -0.27
N ASP A 49 -3.28 -19.01 -0.01
CA ASP A 49 -4.04 -19.10 1.23
C ASP A 49 -3.14 -19.41 2.44
N ILE A 50 -3.74 -19.46 3.64
CA ILE A 50 -3.02 -19.77 4.88
C ILE A 50 -2.36 -21.15 4.90
N THR A 51 -2.78 -22.05 4.02
CA THR A 51 -2.18 -23.38 3.81
C THR A 51 -1.13 -23.38 2.70
N ASN A 52 -0.73 -22.19 2.22
CA ASN A 52 0.22 -21.98 1.14
C ASN A 52 -0.22 -22.58 -0.21
N ASN A 53 -1.52 -22.79 -0.41
CA ASN A 53 -2.06 -23.17 -1.70
C ASN A 53 -2.28 -21.91 -2.55
N PRO A 54 -1.71 -21.84 -3.77
CA PRO A 54 -1.94 -20.71 -4.66
C PRO A 54 -3.39 -20.67 -5.13
N GLN A 55 -3.91 -19.45 -5.25
CA GLN A 55 -5.25 -19.10 -5.68
C GLN A 55 -5.13 -17.97 -6.71
N LEU A 56 -5.78 -18.14 -7.85
CA LEU A 56 -5.86 -17.11 -8.88
C LEU A 56 -7.26 -16.52 -8.90
N SER A 57 -7.36 -15.21 -8.68
CA SER A 57 -8.59 -14.44 -8.85
C SER A 57 -8.50 -13.62 -10.13
N ILE A 58 -9.54 -13.71 -10.96
CA ILE A 58 -9.66 -12.93 -12.20
C ILE A 58 -10.78 -11.94 -12.01
N PHE A 59 -10.46 -10.64 -12.08
CA PHE A 59 -11.45 -9.58 -12.10
C PHE A 59 -11.56 -9.01 -13.51
N ILE A 60 -12.80 -8.80 -13.93
CA ILE A 60 -13.14 -8.19 -15.20
C ILE A 60 -13.62 -6.78 -14.89
N ARG A 61 -12.94 -5.79 -15.46
CA ARG A 61 -13.37 -4.41 -15.42
C ARG A 61 -13.98 -4.04 -16.76
N ASN A 62 -15.21 -3.53 -16.75
CA ASN A 62 -15.86 -2.98 -17.92
C ASN A 62 -15.77 -1.45 -17.86
N VAL A 63 -15.31 -0.83 -18.95
CA VAL A 63 -15.29 0.63 -19.09
C VAL A 63 -16.19 1.01 -20.26
N ASN A 64 -17.24 1.78 -19.98
CA ASN A 64 -18.18 2.25 -21.01
C ASN A 64 -17.68 3.52 -21.71
N CYS A 65 -18.45 4.01 -22.70
CA CYS A 65 -18.11 5.22 -23.45
C CYS A 65 -18.12 6.51 -22.61
N LYS A 66 -18.70 6.49 -21.41
CA LYS A 66 -18.69 7.59 -20.44
C LYS A 66 -17.57 7.47 -19.41
N PHE A 67 -16.65 6.51 -19.58
CA PHE A 67 -15.59 6.18 -18.62
C PHE A 67 -16.10 5.74 -17.23
N GLU A 68 -17.33 5.25 -17.14
CA GLU A 68 -17.82 4.59 -15.94
C GLU A 68 -17.22 3.20 -15.87
N VAL A 69 -16.72 2.84 -14.68
CA VAL A 69 -16.06 1.56 -14.41
C VAL A 69 -16.96 0.69 -13.56
N THR A 70 -17.19 -0.54 -14.01
CA THR A 70 -17.76 -1.61 -13.18
C THR A 70 -16.74 -2.74 -13.07
N GLU A 71 -16.54 -3.28 -11.87
CA GLU A 71 -15.63 -4.39 -11.61
C GLU A 71 -16.42 -5.60 -11.13
N GLU A 72 -16.14 -6.77 -11.69
CA GLU A 72 -16.81 -8.02 -11.35
C GLU A 72 -15.78 -9.15 -11.21
N LEU A 73 -15.99 -10.03 -10.23
CA LEU A 73 -15.17 -11.23 -10.06
C LEU A 73 -15.60 -12.28 -11.10
N GLY A 74 -14.72 -12.57 -12.05
CA GLY A 74 -14.98 -13.54 -13.12
C GLY A 74 -14.84 -14.98 -12.64
N THR A 75 -13.75 -15.31 -11.94
CA THR A 75 -13.52 -16.65 -11.37
C THR A 75 -12.43 -16.62 -10.31
N SER A 76 -12.44 -17.61 -9.41
CA SER A 76 -11.35 -17.95 -8.50
C SER A 76 -11.01 -19.43 -8.64
N THR A 77 -9.78 -19.78 -9.08
CA THR A 77 -9.35 -21.18 -9.21
C THR A 77 -8.33 -21.56 -8.12
N LYS A 78 -8.35 -22.83 -7.70
CA LYS A 78 -7.52 -23.38 -6.60
C LYS A 78 -6.41 -24.33 -7.08
N ASP A 79 -6.04 -24.31 -8.36
CA ASP A 79 -5.00 -25.17 -8.91
C ASP A 79 -3.68 -24.41 -9.11
N GLY A 80 -2.64 -24.92 -8.44
CA GLY A 80 -1.36 -24.25 -8.31
C GLY A 80 -0.30 -24.65 -9.32
N ALA A 81 0.20 -23.65 -10.04
CA ALA A 81 1.51 -23.60 -10.69
C ALA A 81 1.75 -22.14 -11.14
N PRO A 82 2.98 -21.71 -11.52
CA PRO A 82 3.23 -20.36 -12.02
C PRO A 82 2.62 -20.21 -13.44
N CYS A 83 1.30 -20.08 -13.47
CA CYS A 83 0.46 -20.17 -14.65
C CYS A 83 0.29 -18.85 -15.39
N MET A 84 0.84 -17.73 -14.91
CA MET A 84 0.43 -16.40 -15.40
C MET A 84 1.34 -15.80 -16.48
N THR A 85 2.65 -16.07 -16.42
CA THR A 85 3.66 -15.42 -17.29
C THR A 85 4.69 -16.38 -17.87
N SER A 86 4.53 -17.70 -17.69
CA SER A 86 5.49 -18.65 -18.26
C SER A 86 5.49 -18.55 -19.79
N LYS A 87 6.69 -18.52 -20.38
CA LYS A 87 6.90 -18.28 -21.84
C LYS A 87 6.17 -19.26 -22.76
N LYS A 88 5.70 -20.41 -22.25
CA LYS A 88 5.07 -21.47 -23.04
C LYS A 88 3.67 -21.89 -22.57
N ILE A 89 3.24 -21.55 -21.34
CA ILE A 89 2.00 -22.06 -20.71
C ILE A 89 1.28 -20.94 -19.91
N GLY A 90 1.68 -19.67 -20.04
CA GLY A 90 1.05 -18.57 -19.32
C GLY A 90 -0.38 -18.28 -19.78
N PHE A 91 -1.33 -18.09 -18.86
CA PHE A 91 -2.74 -17.71 -19.11
C PHE A 91 -2.86 -16.58 -20.12
N VAL A 92 -2.02 -15.56 -19.99
CA VAL A 92 -2.01 -14.41 -20.90
C VAL A 92 -1.63 -14.81 -22.34
N ASN A 93 -0.68 -15.73 -22.50
CA ASN A 93 -0.28 -16.23 -23.82
C ASN A 93 -1.36 -17.14 -24.41
N LEU A 94 -1.92 -18.04 -23.60
CA LEU A 94 -3.04 -18.92 -24.00
C LEU A 94 -4.27 -18.10 -24.40
N LEU A 95 -4.57 -17.02 -23.68
CA LEU A 95 -5.66 -16.11 -24.00
C LEU A 95 -5.39 -15.34 -25.29
N ALA A 96 -4.15 -14.90 -25.51
CA ALA A 96 -3.75 -14.24 -26.75
C ALA A 96 -3.86 -15.18 -27.97
N GLU A 97 -3.45 -16.44 -27.82
CA GLU A 97 -3.59 -17.49 -28.84
C GLU A 97 -5.06 -17.82 -29.10
N PHE A 98 -5.87 -18.04 -28.06
CA PHE A 98 -7.30 -18.32 -28.17
C PHE A 98 -8.07 -17.20 -28.86
N LEU A 99 -7.76 -15.95 -28.51
CA LEU A 99 -8.39 -14.77 -29.13
C LEU A 99 -7.76 -14.38 -30.47
N ASN A 100 -6.69 -15.07 -30.89
CA ASN A 100 -5.88 -14.76 -32.06
C ASN A 100 -5.55 -13.26 -32.18
N ARG A 101 -5.18 -12.63 -31.05
CA ARG A 101 -4.87 -11.20 -30.99
C ARG A 101 -3.76 -10.94 -29.98
N LYS A 102 -2.92 -9.94 -30.27
CA LYS A 102 -1.93 -9.44 -29.31
C LYS A 102 -2.66 -8.75 -28.15
N LEU A 103 -2.31 -9.15 -26.92
CA LEU A 103 -2.82 -8.52 -25.70
C LEU A 103 -1.81 -7.52 -25.15
N ASN A 104 -2.30 -6.38 -24.67
CA ASN A 104 -1.50 -5.41 -23.94
C ASN A 104 -1.38 -5.89 -22.49
N ASN A 105 -0.16 -6.26 -22.10
CA ASN A 105 0.12 -6.90 -20.82
C ASN A 105 0.95 -5.96 -19.96
N TYR A 106 0.38 -5.56 -18.82
CA TYR A 106 1.04 -4.71 -17.84
C TYR A 106 1.29 -5.48 -16.56
N HIS A 107 2.42 -5.22 -15.92
CA HIS A 107 2.62 -5.66 -14.55
C HIS A 107 1.76 -4.81 -13.61
N CYS A 108 1.31 -5.40 -12.50
CA CYS A 108 0.60 -4.68 -11.45
C CYS A 108 1.37 -3.43 -11.00
N ILE A 109 0.73 -2.27 -11.13
CA ILE A 109 1.31 -0.95 -10.83
C ILE A 109 1.67 -0.85 -9.35
N ILE A 110 0.79 -1.31 -8.46
CA ILE A 110 1.01 -1.34 -7.02
C ILE A 110 2.24 -2.19 -6.67
N ARG A 111 2.39 -3.34 -7.31
CA ARG A 111 3.58 -4.19 -7.11
C ARG A 111 4.86 -3.50 -7.60
N ARG A 112 4.82 -2.81 -8.74
CA ARG A 112 5.97 -2.05 -9.26
C ARG A 112 6.34 -0.87 -8.36
N GLU A 113 5.35 -0.12 -7.90
CA GLU A 113 5.50 1.00 -6.98
C GLU A 113 6.13 0.53 -5.65
N ALA A 114 5.63 -0.58 -5.09
CA ALA A 114 6.23 -1.21 -3.90
C ALA A 114 7.70 -1.62 -4.12
N LEU A 115 8.10 -1.99 -5.34
CA LEU A 115 9.49 -2.29 -5.67
C LEU A 115 10.37 -1.03 -5.78
N CYS A 116 9.82 0.12 -6.16
CA CYS A 116 10.52 1.41 -6.11
C CYS A 116 10.89 1.77 -4.66
N ALA A 117 9.93 1.61 -3.73
CA ALA A 117 10.12 1.93 -2.32
C ALA A 117 11.21 1.09 -1.63
N LYS A 118 11.55 -0.10 -2.16
CA LYS A 118 12.62 -0.97 -1.60
C LYS A 118 14.03 -0.36 -1.66
N ILE A 119 14.23 0.69 -2.45
CA ILE A 119 15.52 1.41 -2.49
C ILE A 119 15.74 2.24 -1.23
N LEU A 120 14.67 2.58 -0.51
CA LEU A 120 14.73 3.26 0.78
C LEU A 120 15.22 2.28 1.86
N LYS A 121 16.53 2.01 1.85
CA LYS A 121 17.20 1.17 2.84
C LYS A 121 17.71 2.02 3.98
N PHE A 122 17.06 1.85 5.13
CA PHE A 122 17.34 2.61 6.32
C PHE A 122 17.45 1.70 7.54
N ASP A 123 18.17 0.59 7.36
CA ASP A 123 18.23 -0.48 8.35
C ASP A 123 18.84 -0.01 9.68
N HIS A 124 19.75 0.97 9.62
CA HIS A 124 20.45 1.53 10.79
C HIS A 124 19.51 2.22 11.80
N PHE A 125 18.36 2.75 11.36
CA PHE A 125 17.36 3.30 12.29
C PHE A 125 16.07 2.48 12.34
N LEU A 126 15.68 1.82 11.24
CA LEU A 126 14.45 1.02 11.23
C LEU A 126 14.52 -0.11 12.24
N LYS A 127 15.71 -0.67 12.49
CA LYS A 127 15.91 -1.73 13.47
C LYS A 127 15.74 -1.25 14.92
N PRO A 128 16.42 -0.19 15.40
CA PRO A 128 16.13 0.40 16.71
C PRO A 128 14.65 0.75 16.91
N VAL A 129 14.04 1.43 15.93
CA VAL A 129 12.61 1.83 16.02
C VAL A 129 11.71 0.60 16.06
N SER A 130 11.96 -0.42 15.23
CA SER A 130 11.15 -1.63 15.23
C SER A 130 11.28 -2.40 16.54
N GLN A 131 12.46 -2.42 17.16
CA GLN A 131 12.69 -3.01 18.48
C GLN A 131 11.86 -2.30 19.55
N CYS A 132 11.90 -0.97 19.61
CA CYS A 132 11.08 -0.19 20.54
C CYS A 132 9.58 -0.44 20.36
N ILE A 133 9.09 -0.32 19.12
CA ILE A 133 7.67 -0.54 18.79
C ILE A 133 7.24 -1.97 19.16
N ASN A 134 8.00 -2.98 18.72
CA ASN A 134 7.63 -4.37 18.92
C ASN A 134 7.74 -4.78 20.39
N LYS A 135 8.64 -4.18 21.17
CA LYS A 135 8.72 -4.42 22.61
C LYS A 135 7.44 -4.02 23.33
N ILE A 136 6.78 -2.95 22.87
CA ILE A 136 5.50 -2.50 23.42
C ILE A 136 4.34 -3.28 22.79
N ARG A 137 4.31 -3.40 21.46
CA ARG A 137 3.12 -3.87 20.70
C ARG A 137 3.03 -5.37 20.51
N ALA A 138 4.14 -6.10 20.52
CA ALA A 138 4.09 -7.55 20.36
C ALA A 138 3.64 -8.28 21.64
N TRP A 139 3.72 -7.61 22.81
CA TRP A 139 3.41 -8.19 24.11
C TRP A 139 2.12 -7.60 24.68
N PRO A 140 1.04 -8.39 24.87
CA PRO A 140 -0.25 -7.89 25.35
C PRO A 140 -0.21 -7.20 26.72
N PHE A 141 0.75 -7.58 27.57
CA PHE A 141 0.96 -6.92 28.86
C PHE A 141 1.53 -5.51 28.68
N ASN A 142 2.66 -5.38 27.98
CA ASN A 142 3.30 -4.09 27.71
C ASN A 142 2.36 -3.16 26.95
N HIS A 143 1.62 -3.67 25.96
CA HIS A 143 0.66 -2.87 25.22
C HIS A 143 -0.44 -2.29 26.12
N ARG A 144 -1.01 -3.11 27.02
CA ARG A 144 -2.03 -2.64 27.98
C ARG A 144 -1.47 -1.64 28.98
N LEU A 145 -0.26 -1.86 29.48
CA LEU A 145 0.40 -0.92 30.38
C LEU A 145 0.69 0.42 29.70
N PHE A 146 1.32 0.38 28.53
CA PHE A 146 1.59 1.58 27.73
C PHE A 146 0.32 2.38 27.47
N ARG A 147 -0.76 1.69 27.09
CA ARG A 147 -2.07 2.32 26.88
C ARG A 147 -2.64 2.93 28.15
N THR A 148 -2.44 2.29 29.30
CA THR A 148 -2.93 2.79 30.59
C THR A 148 -2.17 4.04 31.03
N LEU A 149 -0.85 4.07 30.81
CA LEU A 149 0.01 5.18 31.22
C LEU A 149 -0.17 6.42 30.33
N PHE A 150 -0.35 6.24 29.03
CA PHE A 150 -0.35 7.33 28.05
C PHE A 150 -1.69 7.47 27.29
N ASN A 151 -2.80 7.11 27.94
CA ASN A 151 -4.12 7.06 27.30
C ASN A 151 -4.52 8.39 26.63
N ASP A 152 -4.23 9.52 27.27
CA ASP A 152 -4.60 10.85 26.79
C ASP A 152 -3.84 11.20 25.50
N VAL A 153 -2.52 11.01 25.49
CA VAL A 153 -1.70 11.23 24.29
C VAL A 153 -2.07 10.26 23.17
N ILE A 154 -2.33 8.99 23.50
CA ILE A 154 -2.77 7.98 22.53
C ILE A 154 -4.12 8.34 21.91
N HIS A 155 -5.04 8.94 22.69
CA HIS A 155 -6.33 9.38 22.18
C HIS A 155 -6.18 10.49 21.13
N GLU A 156 -5.24 11.42 21.33
CA GLU A 156 -4.97 12.53 20.40
C GLU A 156 -4.13 12.11 19.19
N SER A 157 -3.01 11.43 19.45
CA SER A 157 -1.99 11.07 18.46
C SER A 157 -2.23 9.74 17.74
N GLY A 158 -3.17 8.95 18.25
CA GLY A 158 -3.51 7.59 17.81
C GLY A 158 -2.50 6.53 18.27
N GLU A 159 -2.96 5.29 18.36
CA GLU A 159 -2.20 4.18 18.94
C GLU A 159 -1.00 3.74 18.09
N LEU A 160 0.08 3.30 18.76
CA LEU A 160 1.21 2.64 18.10
C LEU A 160 0.71 1.46 17.25
N LEU A 161 1.31 1.27 16.08
CA LEU A 161 1.04 0.13 15.21
C LEU A 161 2.18 -0.87 15.29
N LEU A 162 1.87 -2.17 15.20
CA LEU A 162 2.90 -3.20 15.13
C LEU A 162 3.79 -2.96 13.89
N PHE A 163 5.10 -2.99 14.08
CA PHE A 163 6.03 -2.75 12.99
C PHE A 163 6.24 -4.02 12.17
N CYS A 164 5.78 -4.02 10.91
CA CYS A 164 5.96 -5.14 9.98
C CYS A 164 7.07 -4.85 8.96
N GLU A 165 8.15 -5.63 9.01
CA GLU A 165 9.30 -5.44 8.11
C GLU A 165 8.99 -5.72 6.64
N VAL A 166 7.99 -6.58 6.37
CA VAL A 166 7.71 -7.09 5.01
C VAL A 166 6.76 -6.17 4.24
N ARG A 167 5.85 -5.46 4.93
CA ARG A 167 4.81 -4.61 4.30
C ARG A 167 5.17 -3.14 4.46
N TRP A 168 5.77 -2.55 3.42
CA TRP A 168 6.28 -1.19 3.48
C TRP A 168 5.21 -0.11 3.77
N LEU A 169 3.96 -0.29 3.31
CA LEU A 169 2.83 0.61 3.65
C LEU A 169 2.56 0.65 5.16
N ALA A 170 2.61 -0.53 5.79
CA ALA A 170 2.46 -0.63 7.24
C ALA A 170 3.62 0.04 7.97
N LYS A 171 4.84 0.04 7.39
CA LYS A 171 5.99 0.76 7.96
C LYS A 171 5.74 2.26 8.02
N GLY A 172 5.25 2.88 6.94
CA GLY A 172 5.00 4.32 6.90
C GLY A 172 4.02 4.76 8.00
N LYS A 173 2.89 4.04 8.11
CA LYS A 173 1.89 4.31 9.16
C LYS A 173 2.43 4.03 10.57
N ALA A 174 3.24 2.98 10.76
CA ALA A 174 3.84 2.68 12.04
C ALA A 174 4.86 3.74 12.48
N LEU A 175 5.71 4.22 11.57
CA LEU A 175 6.66 5.29 11.84
C LEU A 175 5.97 6.62 12.15
N GLU A 176 4.86 6.93 11.46
CA GLU A 176 4.07 8.12 11.77
C GLU A 176 3.50 8.08 13.19
N ARG A 177 2.93 6.95 13.61
CA ARG A 177 2.45 6.78 14.99
C ARG A 177 3.57 6.82 16.01
N PHE A 178 4.69 6.18 15.69
CA PHE A 178 5.88 6.21 16.53
C PHE A 178 6.41 7.63 16.71
N TRP A 179 6.48 8.43 15.63
CA TRP A 179 6.92 9.83 15.71
C TRP A 179 6.11 10.65 16.71
N ASN A 180 4.79 10.48 16.68
CA ASN A 180 3.88 11.22 17.55
C ASN A 180 3.87 10.74 19.00
N LEU A 181 4.43 9.55 19.28
CA LEU A 181 4.46 8.91 20.60
C LEU A 181 5.90 8.65 21.09
N LYS A 182 6.91 9.26 20.45
CA LYS A 182 8.31 8.89 20.66
C LYS A 182 8.75 9.15 22.10
N ASP A 183 8.24 10.22 22.72
CA ASP A 183 8.63 10.64 24.06
C ASP A 183 8.03 9.68 25.10
N GLU A 184 6.77 9.28 24.90
CA GLU A 184 6.08 8.27 25.70
C GLU A 184 6.72 6.89 25.55
N VAL A 185 7.19 6.55 24.33
CA VAL A 185 7.95 5.31 24.10
C VAL A 185 9.26 5.32 24.88
N ILE A 186 10.00 6.42 24.85
CA ILE A 186 11.26 6.55 25.61
C ILE A 186 10.96 6.43 27.11
N GLU A 187 9.98 7.18 27.62
CA GLU A 187 9.59 7.15 29.04
C GLU A 187 9.18 5.73 29.48
N PHE A 188 8.36 5.04 28.68
CA PHE A 188 7.96 3.67 28.97
C PHE A 188 9.16 2.72 29.06
N LEU A 189 10.11 2.82 28.13
CA LEU A 189 11.27 1.93 28.08
C LEU A 189 12.23 2.21 29.24
N GLU A 190 12.45 3.48 29.59
CA GLU A 190 13.30 3.89 30.70
C GLU A 190 12.75 3.43 32.07
N ILE A 191 11.43 3.59 32.31
CA ILE A 191 10.78 3.12 33.54
C ILE A 191 10.96 1.60 33.73
N ASN A 192 10.96 0.84 32.62
CA ASN A 192 11.13 -0.61 32.65
C ASN A 192 12.60 -1.06 32.58
N ASN A 193 13.56 -0.12 32.47
CA ASN A 193 14.99 -0.40 32.23
C ASN A 193 15.24 -1.26 30.98
N GLU A 194 14.53 -0.99 29.90
CA GLU A 194 14.62 -1.74 28.65
C GLU A 194 15.19 -0.86 27.53
N LEU A 195 16.00 -1.43 26.64
CA LEU A 195 16.51 -0.77 25.43
C LEU A 195 17.20 0.60 25.68
N PRO A 196 18.17 0.70 26.63
CA PRO A 196 18.80 1.99 26.95
C PRO A 196 19.57 2.60 25.77
N GLY A 197 20.25 1.77 24.97
CA GLY A 197 20.98 2.25 23.79
C GLY A 197 20.05 2.78 22.70
N GLU A 198 18.90 2.16 22.50
CA GLU A 198 17.88 2.69 21.59
C GLU A 198 17.30 4.00 22.13
N CYS A 199 17.04 4.12 23.44
CA CYS A 199 16.56 5.37 24.04
C CYS A 199 17.57 6.52 23.85
N GLU A 200 18.87 6.27 23.95
CA GLU A 200 19.92 7.26 23.64
C GLU A 200 19.84 7.72 22.17
N LEU A 201 19.67 6.78 21.23
CA LEU A 201 19.50 7.11 19.81
C LEU A 201 18.24 7.95 19.56
N LEU A 202 17.12 7.65 20.22
CA LEU A 202 15.87 8.41 20.08
C LEU A 202 15.98 9.84 20.62
N ARG A 203 17.01 10.16 21.41
CA ARG A 203 17.31 11.51 21.91
C ARG A 203 18.33 12.27 21.05
N ASP A 204 19.03 11.59 20.14
CA ASP A 204 19.96 12.23 19.21
C ASP A 204 19.21 12.92 18.07
N ILE A 205 19.29 14.26 18.03
CA ILE A 205 18.61 15.07 17.02
C ILE A 205 19.09 14.78 15.59
N ASN A 206 20.36 14.41 15.44
CA ASN A 206 20.92 14.06 14.14
C ASN A 206 20.29 12.77 13.61
N TRP A 207 20.16 11.79 14.49
CA TRP A 207 19.52 10.52 14.17
C TRP A 207 18.00 10.69 13.94
N LEU A 208 17.34 11.59 14.69
CA LEU A 208 15.93 11.92 14.48
C LEU A 208 15.64 12.55 13.11
N ASN A 209 16.59 13.28 12.51
CA ASN A 209 16.43 13.82 11.16
C ASN A 209 16.16 12.72 10.12
N ASP A 210 16.84 11.57 10.23
CA ASP A 210 16.65 10.44 9.32
C ASP A 210 15.24 9.84 9.44
N ILE A 211 14.72 9.70 10.67
CA ILE A 211 13.35 9.24 10.90
C ILE A 211 12.33 10.27 10.38
N ALA A 212 12.55 11.56 10.66
CA ALA A 212 11.66 12.62 10.22
C ALA A 212 11.53 12.63 8.68
N TYR A 213 12.67 12.51 8.00
CA TYR A 213 12.74 12.36 6.56
C TYR A 213 12.01 11.10 6.08
N LEU A 214 12.32 9.93 6.65
CA LEU A 214 11.72 8.68 6.16
C LEU A 214 10.21 8.63 6.39
N THR A 215 9.76 9.08 7.55
CA THR A 215 8.33 9.16 7.88
C THR A 215 7.60 10.02 6.84
N ALA A 216 8.19 11.14 6.43
CA ALA A 216 7.62 12.00 5.40
C ALA A 216 7.60 11.35 4.00
N ILE A 217 8.72 10.79 3.52
CA ILE A 217 8.75 10.17 2.17
C ILE A 217 7.86 8.92 2.09
N LEU A 218 7.81 8.11 3.15
CA LEU A 218 6.88 6.97 3.22
C LEU A 218 5.43 7.42 3.30
N GLY A 219 5.14 8.54 3.97
CA GLY A 219 3.81 9.16 3.95
C GLY A 219 3.39 9.54 2.53
N HIS A 220 4.27 10.19 1.77
CA HIS A 220 4.01 10.54 0.36
C HIS A 220 3.78 9.30 -0.52
N LEU A 221 4.56 8.23 -0.30
CA LEU A 221 4.37 6.95 -0.99
C LEU A 221 3.04 6.26 -0.59
N ASN A 222 2.66 6.31 0.69
CA ASN A 222 1.37 5.75 1.14
C ASN A 222 0.19 6.49 0.50
N ILE A 223 0.26 7.82 0.37
CA ILE A 223 -0.76 8.61 -0.35
C ILE A 223 -0.82 8.20 -1.83
N LEU A 224 0.33 8.01 -2.49
CA LEU A 224 0.36 7.50 -3.86
C LEU A 224 -0.33 6.14 -3.94
N ASN A 225 0.04 5.22 -3.05
CA ASN A 225 -0.47 3.87 -3.06
C ASN A 225 -1.99 3.79 -2.84
N GLU A 226 -2.52 4.57 -1.88
CA GLU A 226 -3.97 4.70 -1.65
C GLU A 226 -4.68 5.25 -2.90
N ARG A 227 -4.07 6.22 -3.59
CA ARG A 227 -4.61 6.71 -4.87
C ARG A 227 -4.60 5.65 -5.95
N LEU A 228 -3.57 4.82 -6.05
CA LEU A 228 -3.48 3.75 -7.06
C LEU A 228 -4.49 2.62 -6.81
N GLN A 229 -4.81 2.33 -5.56
CA GLN A 229 -5.77 1.30 -5.15
C GLN A 229 -7.23 1.72 -5.33
N TYR A 230 -7.53 2.98 -5.64
CA TYR A 230 -8.90 3.45 -5.75
C TYR A 230 -9.68 2.64 -6.79
N GLU A 231 -10.83 2.10 -6.37
CA GLU A 231 -11.59 1.06 -7.08
C GLU A 231 -12.03 1.47 -8.50
N ARG A 232 -12.17 2.78 -8.75
CA ARG A 232 -12.64 3.32 -10.05
C ARG A 232 -11.53 3.81 -10.95
N ASN A 233 -10.27 3.53 -10.63
CA ASN A 233 -9.16 3.96 -11.48
C ASN A 233 -9.17 3.22 -12.83
N ILE A 234 -9.16 4.01 -13.90
CA ILE A 234 -8.83 3.56 -15.25
C ILE A 234 -7.33 3.69 -15.50
N PHE A 235 -6.81 2.96 -16.48
CA PHE A 235 -5.38 2.92 -16.77
C PHE A 235 -4.74 4.31 -17.01
N PRO A 236 -5.33 5.24 -17.80
CA PRO A 236 -4.78 6.59 -17.96
C PRO A 236 -4.61 7.34 -16.62
N VAL A 237 -5.61 7.25 -15.73
CA VAL A 237 -5.57 7.88 -14.40
C VAL A 237 -4.44 7.30 -13.56
N LEU A 238 -4.18 5.99 -13.64
CA LEU A 238 -3.06 5.37 -12.93
C LEU A 238 -1.71 5.87 -13.45
N VAL A 239 -1.56 5.97 -14.78
CA VAL A 239 -0.34 6.49 -15.42
C VAL A 239 -0.11 7.94 -15.03
N ASP A 240 -1.14 8.79 -15.12
CA ASP A 240 -1.09 10.19 -14.70
C ASP A 240 -0.74 10.34 -13.22
N THR A 241 -1.28 9.47 -12.37
CA THR A 241 -0.97 9.45 -10.94
C THR A 241 0.51 9.15 -10.68
N ILE A 242 1.09 8.18 -11.40
CA ILE A 242 2.53 7.87 -11.33
C ILE A 242 3.37 9.03 -11.87
N ASN A 243 3.02 9.58 -13.02
CA ASN A 243 3.73 10.71 -13.64
C ASN A 243 3.71 11.94 -12.73
N SER A 244 2.55 12.28 -12.16
CA SER A 244 2.40 13.35 -11.18
C SER A 244 3.28 13.13 -9.96
N PHE A 245 3.35 11.89 -9.45
CA PHE A 245 4.24 11.57 -8.34
C PHE A 245 5.73 11.70 -8.70
N MET A 246 6.13 11.26 -9.89
CA MET A 246 7.50 11.47 -10.38
C MET A 246 7.85 12.97 -10.46
N SER A 247 6.95 13.81 -10.96
CA SER A 247 7.13 15.27 -10.93
C SER A 247 7.26 15.82 -9.51
N ARG A 248 6.50 15.30 -8.54
CA ARG A 248 6.64 15.65 -7.12
C ARG A 248 8.02 15.24 -6.57
N LEU A 249 8.56 14.09 -6.94
CA LEU A 249 9.91 13.69 -6.52
C LEU A 249 10.98 14.66 -7.06
N CYS A 250 10.88 15.09 -8.32
CA CYS A 250 11.78 16.12 -8.85
C CYS A 250 11.67 17.44 -8.07
N LEU A 251 10.45 17.85 -7.73
CA LEU A 251 10.21 19.03 -6.90
C LEU A 251 10.84 18.87 -5.51
N PHE A 252 10.68 17.71 -4.87
CA PHE A 252 11.29 17.42 -3.57
C PHE A 252 12.81 17.49 -3.64
N GLU A 253 13.43 16.89 -4.65
CA GLU A 253 14.88 16.94 -4.87
C GLU A 253 15.38 18.39 -5.01
N SER A 254 14.68 19.21 -5.81
CA SER A 254 15.03 20.62 -6.00
C SER A 254 14.87 21.42 -4.70
N ASN A 255 13.74 21.26 -4.00
CA ASN A 255 13.45 21.99 -2.78
C ASN A 255 14.44 21.64 -1.67
N ILE A 256 14.75 20.35 -1.47
CA ILE A 256 15.79 19.91 -0.53
C ILE A 256 17.15 20.52 -0.92
N GLY A 257 17.49 20.56 -2.21
CA GLY A 257 18.71 21.18 -2.71
C GLY A 257 18.82 22.69 -2.43
N MET A 258 17.69 23.38 -2.27
CA MET A 258 17.61 24.79 -1.91
C MET A 258 17.47 25.02 -0.40
N GLY A 259 17.47 23.95 0.42
CA GLY A 259 17.18 24.04 1.84
C GLY A 259 15.70 24.25 2.20
N ASN A 260 14.80 24.17 1.22
CA ASN A 260 13.36 24.23 1.46
C ASN A 260 12.82 22.85 1.85
N LEU A 261 12.33 22.75 3.10
CA LEU A 261 11.80 21.53 3.69
C LEU A 261 10.26 21.55 3.88
N ASP A 262 9.53 22.41 3.17
CA ASP A 262 8.07 22.57 3.32
C ASP A 262 7.28 21.26 3.09
N HIS A 263 7.79 20.37 2.23
CA HIS A 263 7.19 19.05 1.98
C HIS A 263 7.56 17.99 3.02
N PHE A 264 8.43 18.34 3.95
CA PHE A 264 9.00 17.48 5.00
C PHE A 264 8.82 18.17 6.36
N VAL A 265 7.57 18.50 6.72
CA VAL A 265 7.23 19.33 7.89
C VAL A 265 7.92 18.87 9.19
N ARG A 266 7.94 17.56 9.47
CA ARG A 266 8.61 16.97 10.64
C ARG A 266 10.11 17.22 10.64
N LEU A 267 10.74 17.08 9.48
CA LEU A 267 12.17 17.37 9.33
C LEU A 267 12.42 18.87 9.49
N LYS A 268 11.60 19.71 8.84
CA LYS A 268 11.68 21.18 8.93
C LYS A 268 11.61 21.67 10.38
N SER A 269 10.82 21.04 11.24
CA SER A 269 10.67 21.46 12.64
C SER A 269 11.86 21.16 13.54
N ILE A 270 12.71 20.19 13.19
CA ILE A 270 13.84 19.77 14.03
C ILE A 270 15.21 20.00 13.39
N TYR A 271 15.24 20.23 12.08
CA TYR A 271 16.48 20.31 11.33
C TYR A 271 17.22 21.62 11.61
N LEU A 272 18.49 21.49 11.99
CA LEU A 272 19.41 22.61 12.20
C LEU A 272 20.43 22.68 11.04
N PRO A 273 20.60 23.84 10.36
CA PRO A 273 21.47 23.97 9.19
C PRO A 273 22.94 23.61 9.38
N THR A 274 23.41 23.51 10.63
CA THR A 274 24.81 23.25 10.98
C THR A 274 25.19 21.78 11.09
N ASP A 275 24.21 20.88 11.22
CA ASP A 275 24.49 19.56 11.80
C ASP A 275 24.48 18.40 10.79
N ILE A 276 23.64 18.47 9.74
CA ILE A 276 23.54 17.42 8.72
C ILE A 276 23.45 18.01 7.32
N SER A 277 24.20 17.47 6.37
CA SER A 277 24.02 17.84 4.96
C SER A 277 22.73 17.23 4.39
N LEU A 278 21.82 18.07 3.88
CA LEU A 278 20.63 17.65 3.12
C LEU A 278 20.96 16.84 1.84
N THR A 279 22.24 16.76 1.48
CA THR A 279 22.73 16.02 0.31
C THR A 279 22.35 14.54 0.36
N SER A 280 22.36 13.90 1.53
CA SER A 280 21.95 12.48 1.66
C SER A 280 20.47 12.31 1.28
N PHE A 281 19.60 13.13 1.85
CA PHE A 281 18.16 13.13 1.56
C PHE A 281 17.86 13.46 0.10
N LYS A 282 18.55 14.44 -0.47
CA LYS A 282 18.46 14.77 -1.90
C LYS A 282 18.82 13.56 -2.77
N ASN A 283 19.95 12.91 -2.50
CA ASN A 283 20.41 11.74 -3.25
C ASN A 283 19.44 10.55 -3.13
N HIS A 284 18.80 10.39 -1.97
CA HIS A 284 17.76 9.38 -1.76
C HIS A 284 16.51 9.66 -2.62
N VAL A 285 16.02 10.91 -2.65
CA VAL A 285 14.90 11.29 -3.53
C VAL A 285 15.25 11.07 -5.00
N SER A 286 16.46 11.46 -5.41
CA SER A 286 16.95 11.26 -6.79
C SER A 286 17.01 9.77 -7.17
N SER A 287 17.49 8.92 -6.26
CA SER A 287 17.53 7.46 -6.45
C SER A 287 16.13 6.86 -6.55
N LEU A 288 15.19 7.33 -5.72
CA LEU A 288 13.79 6.91 -5.78
C LEU A 288 13.17 7.31 -7.12
N TYR A 289 13.35 8.56 -7.56
CA TYR A 289 12.88 9.04 -8.85
C TYR A 289 13.39 8.19 -10.02
N LYS A 290 14.70 7.91 -10.07
CA LYS A 290 15.30 7.05 -11.10
C LYS A 290 14.65 5.66 -11.12
N SER A 291 14.37 5.09 -9.95
CA SER A 291 13.68 3.80 -9.88
C SER A 291 12.27 3.82 -10.44
N PHE A 292 11.51 4.88 -10.17
CA PHE A 292 10.20 5.08 -10.80
C PHE A 292 10.36 5.21 -12.32
N GLN A 293 11.30 6.03 -12.78
CA GLN A 293 11.55 6.24 -14.20
C GLN A 293 11.88 4.92 -14.94
N GLU A 294 12.78 4.11 -14.38
CA GLU A 294 13.16 2.82 -14.95
C GLU A 294 12.01 1.80 -14.95
N ARG A 295 11.25 1.73 -13.85
CA ARG A 295 10.19 0.71 -13.68
C ARG A 295 8.89 1.06 -14.40
N PHE A 296 8.68 2.34 -14.73
CA PHE A 296 7.48 2.82 -15.40
C PHE A 296 7.77 3.41 -16.80
N SER A 297 8.99 3.26 -17.31
CA SER A 297 9.41 3.72 -18.66
C SER A 297 8.46 3.26 -19.78
N ARG A 298 8.00 2.01 -19.71
CA ARG A 298 7.10 1.41 -20.70
C ARG A 298 5.77 2.16 -20.88
N PHE A 299 5.31 2.92 -19.89
CA PHE A 299 4.09 3.72 -20.05
C PHE A 299 4.28 4.87 -21.04
N LYS A 300 5.51 5.33 -21.26
CA LYS A 300 5.84 6.37 -22.23
C LYS A 300 5.94 5.86 -23.67
N GLU A 301 6.10 4.55 -23.86
CA GLU A 301 6.28 3.94 -25.18
C GLU A 301 4.95 3.66 -25.88
N GLU A 302 3.82 3.78 -25.17
CA GLU A 302 2.48 3.38 -25.63
C GLU A 302 1.48 4.56 -25.60
N GLU A 303 1.94 5.81 -25.35
CA GLU A 303 1.20 7.04 -25.67
C GLU A 303 1.20 7.25 -27.20
N ILE A 304 0.36 6.50 -27.92
CA ILE A 304 0.05 6.69 -29.35
C ILE A 304 -1.46 6.67 -29.53
#